data_AF-A0A852T523-F1
#
_entry.id   AF-A0A852T523-F1
#
_cell.length_a   1.000
_cell.length_b   1.000
_cell.length_c   1.000
_cell.angle_alpha   90.00
_cell.angle_beta   90.00
_cell.angle_gamma   90.00
#
_symmetry.space_group_name_H-M   'P 1'
#
loop_
_entity.id
_entity.type
_entity.pdbx_description
1 polymer ?
#
loop_
_entity_poly.entity_id
_entity_poly.type
_entity_poly.pdbx_seq_one_letter_code
_entity_poly.pdbx_strand_id
1 'polypeptide(L)'
;MERKARRLLREDGAGETPQALKRRGGSPDRPRKAKYLEWKSTDQFTTAKQKKAGENDMESEMKTNLQFVDVLNEWDPFKLKNGDYDTEIADTIQAIHELDNPEALAARIQSIYEFSFEEIIPLEQCIKIANQLLQIKDNDSCTI
;
A
#
# COMPACT_ATOMS: atom_id res chain seq x y z
N MET A 1 -4.64 -69.18 45.86
CA MET A 1 -6.07 -69.53 46.01
C MET A 1 -6.84 -68.23 45.99
N GLU A 2 -7.95 -67.98 45.31
CA GLU A 2 -8.83 -68.71 44.40
C GLU A 2 -9.67 -67.59 43.78
N ARG A 3 -9.73 -67.48 42.45
CA ARG A 3 -10.95 -67.80 41.68
C ARG A 3 -12.26 -67.45 42.40
N LYS A 4 -12.96 -66.44 41.88
CA LYS A 4 -14.40 -66.57 41.62
C LYS A 4 -14.80 -65.69 40.43
N ALA A 5 -14.70 -66.32 39.28
CA ALA A 5 -15.45 -65.97 38.08
C ALA A 5 -16.95 -66.16 38.32
N ARG A 6 -17.76 -65.28 37.70
CA ARG A 6 -19.11 -65.54 37.12
C ARG A 6 -19.32 -64.40 36.10
N ARG A 7 -19.27 -64.71 34.79
CA ARG A 7 -20.42 -64.95 33.87
C ARG A 7 -21.30 -63.68 33.78
N LEU A 8 -21.66 -63.11 32.63
CA LEU A 8 -21.98 -63.70 31.33
C LEU A 8 -22.02 -62.60 30.25
N LEU A 9 -21.81 -63.05 29.02
CA LEU A 9 -21.91 -62.40 27.72
C LEU A 9 -23.16 -61.51 27.53
N ARG A 10 -22.98 -60.35 26.90
CA ARG A 10 -23.45 -59.96 25.55
C ARG A 10 -24.97 -59.76 25.46
N GLU A 11 -25.40 -58.54 25.15
CA GLU A 11 -25.96 -58.24 23.82
C GLU A 11 -26.19 -56.75 23.63
N ASP A 12 -25.78 -56.33 22.42
CA ASP A 12 -25.79 -54.99 21.88
C ASP A 12 -27.24 -54.51 21.67
N GLY A 13 -27.54 -53.31 22.17
CA GLY A 13 -28.88 -52.76 22.06
C GLY A 13 -28.98 -51.30 22.48
N ALA A 14 -27.94 -50.49 22.22
CA ALA A 14 -28.11 -49.05 22.25
C ALA A 14 -28.72 -48.63 20.91
N GLY A 15 -30.04 -48.44 20.89
CA GLY A 15 -30.75 -47.86 19.77
C GLY A 15 -30.14 -46.50 19.43
N GLU A 16 -29.32 -46.48 18.39
CA GLU A 16 -28.90 -45.24 17.76
C GLU A 16 -30.15 -44.61 17.15
N THR A 17 -30.58 -43.51 17.76
CA THR A 17 -31.62 -42.65 17.20
C THR A 17 -31.14 -42.15 15.83
N PRO A 18 -32.01 -42.07 14.80
CA PRO A 18 -31.62 -41.73 13.43
C PRO A 18 -31.05 -40.31 13.23
N GLN A 19 -30.80 -39.56 14.31
CA GLN A 19 -30.41 -38.16 14.29
C GLN A 19 -28.90 -37.91 14.51
N ALA A 20 -28.08 -38.97 14.54
CA ALA A 20 -26.62 -38.86 14.69
C ALA A 20 -25.82 -38.86 13.36
N LEU A 21 -26.46 -39.02 12.20
CA LEU A 21 -25.74 -39.10 10.90
C LEU A 21 -25.43 -37.73 10.25
N LYS A 22 -25.84 -36.59 10.83
CA LYS A 22 -25.64 -35.25 10.24
C LYS A 22 -24.46 -34.46 10.80
N ARG A 23 -23.33 -35.12 11.11
CA ARG A 23 -22.08 -34.42 11.50
C ARG A 23 -20.84 -34.81 10.71
N ARG A 24 -21.00 -35.34 9.49
CA ARG A 24 -19.92 -35.34 8.49
C ARG A 24 -20.36 -34.54 7.27
N GLY A 25 -20.48 -33.23 7.47
CA GLY A 25 -20.45 -32.26 6.36
C GLY A 25 -19.04 -32.20 5.79
N GLY A 26 -18.63 -33.25 5.07
CA GLY A 26 -17.53 -33.15 4.14
C GLY A 26 -17.98 -32.22 3.01
N SER A 27 -17.19 -31.18 2.74
CA SER A 27 -17.43 -30.34 1.57
C SER A 27 -17.52 -31.24 0.34
N PRO A 28 -18.57 -31.12 -0.50
CA PRO A 28 -18.59 -31.81 -1.78
C PRO A 28 -17.36 -31.38 -2.57
N ASP A 29 -16.65 -32.34 -3.15
CA ASP A 29 -15.54 -32.11 -4.07
C ASP A 29 -15.96 -31.05 -5.08
N ARG A 30 -15.29 -29.89 -5.03
CA ARG A 30 -15.57 -28.78 -5.92
C ARG A 30 -15.30 -29.27 -7.35
N PRO A 31 -16.28 -29.28 -8.26
CA PRO A 31 -16.04 -29.76 -9.61
C PRO A 31 -15.01 -28.87 -10.30
N ARG A 32 -13.80 -29.40 -10.57
CA ARG A 32 -12.85 -28.78 -11.50
C ARG A 32 -13.33 -28.99 -12.93
N LYS A 33 -14.32 -28.22 -13.37
CA LYS A 33 -14.53 -27.86 -14.78
C LYS A 33 -15.31 -26.55 -14.85
N ALA A 34 -14.63 -25.42 -14.68
CA ALA A 34 -15.07 -24.20 -15.35
C ALA A 34 -14.97 -24.47 -16.85
N LYS A 35 -16.11 -24.45 -17.53
CA LYS A 35 -16.15 -24.44 -19.00
C LYS A 35 -15.37 -23.22 -19.46
N TYR A 36 -14.51 -23.43 -20.44
CA TYR A 36 -13.80 -22.39 -21.19
C TYR A 36 -14.79 -21.26 -21.53
N LEU A 37 -14.73 -20.16 -20.79
CA LEU A 37 -15.26 -18.89 -21.25
C LEU A 37 -14.15 -18.34 -22.13
N GLU A 38 -14.30 -18.55 -23.43
CA GLU A 38 -13.55 -17.81 -24.45
C GLU A 38 -13.68 -16.32 -24.11
N TRP A 39 -12.60 -15.74 -23.61
CA TRP A 39 -12.51 -14.31 -23.48
C TRP A 39 -12.37 -13.77 -24.89
N LYS A 40 -13.50 -13.46 -25.52
CA LYS A 40 -13.50 -12.61 -26.71
C LYS A 40 -13.16 -11.21 -26.22
N SER A 41 -11.87 -10.90 -26.17
CA SER A 41 -11.38 -9.53 -26.12
C SER A 41 -12.02 -8.82 -27.30
N THR A 42 -13.04 -8.02 -27.01
CA THR A 42 -13.58 -7.09 -27.99
C THR A 42 -12.78 -5.84 -27.74
N ASP A 43 -11.68 -5.70 -28.47
CA ASP A 43 -10.97 -4.44 -28.62
C ASP A 43 -11.97 -3.41 -29.14
N GLN A 44 -12.54 -2.66 -28.22
CA GLN A 44 -13.19 -1.39 -28.51
C GLN A 44 -12.21 -0.31 -28.04
N PHE A 45 -11.20 -0.09 -28.89
CA PHE A 45 -10.48 1.17 -28.91
C PHE A 45 -11.47 2.28 -29.29
N THR A 46 -12.12 2.86 -28.29
CA THR A 46 -12.80 4.14 -28.45
C THR A 46 -11.83 5.24 -28.05
N THR A 47 -11.17 5.75 -29.08
CA THR A 47 -10.67 7.13 -29.20
C THR A 47 -11.44 8.10 -28.32
N ALA A 48 -10.74 8.76 -27.39
CA ALA A 48 -10.57 10.21 -27.40
C ALA A 48 -9.71 10.71 -26.23
N LYS A 49 -8.68 11.49 -26.60
CA LYS A 49 -7.97 12.48 -25.78
C LYS A 49 -6.80 11.98 -24.95
N GLN A 50 -5.86 11.28 -25.59
CA GLN A 50 -4.46 11.41 -25.20
C GLN A 50 -3.96 12.78 -25.69
N LYS A 51 -3.85 13.74 -24.76
CA LYS A 51 -2.93 14.87 -24.95
C LYS A 51 -1.53 14.27 -25.12
N LYS A 52 -0.87 14.62 -26.22
CA LYS A 52 0.56 14.38 -26.39
C LYS A 52 1.33 15.21 -25.36
N ALA A 53 1.92 14.53 -24.39
CA ALA A 53 3.14 14.84 -23.66
C ALA A 53 3.62 13.43 -23.26
N GLY A 54 4.59 12.84 -23.95
CA GLY A 54 6.00 13.21 -23.92
C GLY A 54 6.70 11.91 -23.50
N GLU A 55 7.17 11.14 -24.47
CA GLU A 55 7.91 9.88 -24.25
C GLU A 55 9.29 10.12 -23.58
N ASN A 56 9.56 11.38 -23.19
CA ASN A 56 10.70 11.88 -22.43
C ASN A 56 10.36 12.23 -20.96
N ASP A 57 9.09 12.13 -20.53
CA ASP A 57 8.63 12.65 -19.23
C ASP A 57 8.92 11.69 -18.05
N MET A 58 8.93 10.37 -18.30
CA MET A 58 9.14 9.37 -17.23
C MET A 58 10.59 9.32 -16.70
N GLU A 59 11.58 9.62 -17.56
CA GLU A 59 13.00 9.66 -17.17
C GLU A 59 13.35 10.97 -16.44
N SER A 60 12.67 12.07 -16.79
CA SER A 60 12.77 13.35 -16.09
C SER A 60 12.17 13.26 -14.69
N GLU A 61 10.96 12.70 -14.54
CA GLU A 61 10.28 12.53 -13.25
C GLU A 61 11.05 11.63 -12.27
N MET A 62 11.69 10.56 -12.74
CA MET A 62 12.52 9.73 -11.85
C MET A 62 13.75 10.49 -11.35
N LYS A 63 14.37 11.32 -12.19
CA LYS A 63 15.55 12.11 -11.82
C LYS A 63 15.20 13.22 -10.82
N THR A 64 14.09 13.92 -11.02
CA THR A 64 13.62 14.97 -10.10
C THR A 64 13.28 14.39 -8.74
N ASN A 65 12.61 13.22 -8.71
CA ASN A 65 12.26 12.53 -7.48
C ASN A 65 13.50 12.14 -6.66
N LEU A 66 14.58 11.66 -7.31
CA LEU A 66 15.83 11.38 -6.59
C LEU A 66 16.43 12.64 -5.97
N GLN A 67 16.38 13.78 -6.67
CA GLN A 67 16.85 15.06 -6.09
C GLN A 67 15.99 15.52 -4.91
N PHE A 68 14.67 15.32 -4.97
CA PHE A 68 13.80 15.63 -3.83
C PHE A 68 14.16 14.78 -2.61
N VAL A 69 14.40 13.48 -2.81
CA VAL A 69 14.84 12.56 -1.75
C VAL A 69 16.14 13.04 -1.12
N ASP A 70 17.15 13.41 -1.93
CA ASP A 70 18.44 13.89 -1.43
C ASP A 70 18.28 15.15 -0.58
N VAL A 71 17.57 16.16 -1.09
CA VAL A 71 17.33 17.44 -0.39
C VAL A 71 16.58 17.24 0.92
N LEU A 72 15.56 16.38 0.93
CA LEU A 72 14.77 16.13 2.13
C LEU A 72 15.55 15.31 3.18
N ASN A 73 16.39 14.36 2.75
CA ASN A 73 17.27 13.63 3.66
C ASN A 73 18.34 14.53 4.28
N GLU A 74 18.91 15.47 3.51
CA GLU A 74 19.90 16.42 4.02
C GLU A 74 19.31 17.46 4.98
N TRP A 75 18.02 17.80 4.83
CA TRP A 75 17.38 18.82 5.65
C TRP A 75 17.35 18.44 7.14
N ASP A 76 17.13 17.16 7.45
CA ASP A 76 17.20 16.55 8.79
C ASP A 76 16.73 17.49 9.94
N PRO A 77 15.44 17.90 9.93
CA PRO A 77 14.94 18.93 10.84
C PRO A 77 15.05 18.55 12.31
N PHE A 78 15.06 17.24 12.61
CA PHE A 78 15.09 16.69 13.96
C PHE A 78 16.46 16.12 14.36
N LYS A 79 17.46 16.15 13.47
CA LYS A 79 18.81 15.63 13.71
C LYS A 79 18.81 14.16 14.12
N LEU A 80 18.04 13.35 13.40
CA LEU A 80 17.89 11.93 13.71
C LEU A 80 19.16 11.18 13.31
N LYS A 81 19.75 10.44 14.26
CA LYS A 81 20.99 9.68 14.04
C LYS A 81 20.91 8.62 12.94
N ASN A 82 19.70 8.25 12.49
CA ASN A 82 19.48 7.14 11.59
C ASN A 82 18.81 7.52 10.26
N GLY A 83 18.37 8.77 10.06
CA GLY A 83 17.83 9.20 8.76
C GLY A 83 16.64 8.40 8.24
N ASP A 84 15.72 7.99 9.11
CA ASP A 84 14.52 7.23 8.74
C ASP A 84 13.36 8.18 8.36
N TYR A 85 13.52 8.93 7.27
CA TYR A 85 12.50 9.86 6.75
C TYR A 85 11.77 9.33 5.50
N ASP A 86 12.03 8.09 5.09
CA ASP A 86 11.58 7.54 3.80
C ASP A 86 10.06 7.67 3.57
N THR A 87 9.26 7.48 4.62
CA THR A 87 7.79 7.54 4.52
C THR A 87 7.32 8.97 4.34
N GLU A 88 7.84 9.90 5.15
CA GLU A 88 7.49 11.32 5.12
C GLU A 88 7.99 11.97 3.83
N ILE A 89 9.14 11.52 3.33
CA ILE A 89 9.70 11.93 2.05
C ILE A 89 8.79 11.51 0.90
N ALA A 90 8.33 10.25 0.88
CA ALA A 90 7.41 9.79 -0.16
C ALA A 90 6.11 10.60 -0.18
N ASP A 91 5.52 10.86 1.00
CA ASP A 91 4.32 11.68 1.13
C ASP A 91 4.57 13.15 0.73
N THR A 92 5.76 13.67 1.01
CA THR A 92 6.17 15.02 0.60
C THR A 92 6.33 15.11 -0.92
N ILE A 93 6.96 14.12 -1.55
CA ILE A 93 7.11 14.07 -3.01
C ILE A 93 5.73 14.06 -3.69
N GLN A 94 4.80 13.26 -3.18
CA GLN A 94 3.42 13.27 -3.66
C GLN A 94 2.79 14.69 -3.54
N ALA A 95 3.00 15.38 -2.41
CA ALA A 95 2.51 16.73 -2.20
C ALA A 95 3.13 17.77 -3.15
N ILE A 96 4.42 17.64 -3.51
CA ILE A 96 5.09 18.53 -4.48
C ILE A 96 4.41 18.46 -5.86
N HIS A 97 3.97 17.27 -6.26
CA HIS A 97 3.29 17.07 -7.54
C HIS A 97 1.86 17.65 -7.54
N GLU A 98 1.22 17.74 -6.37
CA GLU A 98 -0.15 18.26 -6.21
C GLU A 98 -0.20 19.78 -5.95
N LEU A 99 0.84 20.34 -5.34
CA LEU A 99 0.86 21.72 -4.85
C LEU A 99 1.98 22.54 -5.50
N ASP A 100 1.60 23.59 -6.23
CA ASP A 100 2.55 24.55 -6.81
C ASP A 100 2.76 25.80 -5.93
N ASN A 101 2.01 25.93 -4.83
CA ASN A 101 2.13 27.05 -3.91
C ASN A 101 3.09 26.70 -2.76
N PRO A 102 4.19 27.46 -2.54
CA PRO A 102 5.16 27.18 -1.48
C PRO A 102 4.57 27.22 -0.07
N GLU A 103 3.60 28.10 0.22
CA GLU A 103 2.97 28.17 1.54
C GLU A 103 2.08 26.96 1.81
N ALA A 104 1.32 26.53 0.80
CA ALA A 104 0.48 25.34 0.90
C ALA A 104 1.33 24.07 1.04
N LEU A 105 2.43 23.97 0.27
CA LEU A 105 3.38 22.87 0.36
C LEU A 105 4.06 22.85 1.73
N ALA A 106 4.48 24.00 2.25
CA ALA A 106 5.10 24.11 3.57
C ALA A 106 4.16 23.65 4.70
N ALA A 107 2.89 24.05 4.65
CA ALA A 107 1.88 23.58 5.60
C ALA A 107 1.68 22.07 5.49
N ARG A 108 1.67 21.53 4.26
CA ARG A 108 1.53 20.09 4.02
C ARG A 108 2.73 19.30 4.57
N ILE A 109 3.96 19.77 4.31
CA ILE A 109 5.20 19.20 4.86
C ILE A 109 5.17 19.23 6.39
N GLN A 110 4.80 20.37 6.99
CA GLN A 110 4.68 20.49 8.44
C GLN A 110 3.74 19.41 9.01
N SER A 111 2.54 19.26 8.43
CA SER A 111 1.58 18.26 8.90
C SER A 111 2.03 16.82 8.70
N ILE A 112 2.79 16.51 7.64
CA ILE A 112 3.35 15.17 7.41
C ILE A 112 4.34 14.83 8.54
N TYR A 113 5.30 15.71 8.80
CA TYR A 113 6.32 15.47 9.82
C TYR A 113 5.76 15.56 11.25
N GLU A 114 4.80 16.46 11.50
CA GLU A 114 4.08 16.52 12.78
C GLU A 114 3.33 15.21 13.06
N PHE A 115 2.71 14.61 12.04
CA PHE A 115 1.99 13.36 12.19
C PHE A 115 2.92 12.19 12.52
N SER A 116 4.12 12.15 11.93
CA SER A 116 5.07 11.04 12.13
C SER A 116 5.91 11.18 13.40
N PHE A 117 6.31 12.40 13.77
CA PHE A 117 7.24 12.66 14.88
C PHE A 117 6.60 13.31 16.10
N GLU A 118 5.31 13.68 16.03
CA GLU A 118 4.57 14.41 17.07
C GLU A 118 5.25 15.75 17.47
N GLU A 119 6.12 16.27 16.61
CA GLU A 119 6.85 17.51 16.80
C GLU A 119 6.55 18.52 15.69
N ILE A 120 6.32 19.78 16.10
CA ILE A 120 5.97 20.86 15.16
C ILE A 120 7.24 21.52 14.64
N ILE A 121 7.51 21.34 13.35
CA ILE A 121 8.57 22.08 12.65
C ILE A 121 8.10 23.53 12.43
N PRO A 122 8.92 24.56 12.71
CA PRO A 122 8.56 25.94 12.41
C PRO A 122 8.24 26.14 10.92
N LEU A 123 7.10 26.76 10.62
CA LEU A 123 6.62 26.94 9.25
C LEU A 123 7.63 27.68 8.36
N GLU A 124 8.40 28.61 8.91
CA GLU A 124 9.47 29.29 8.17
C GLU A 124 10.53 28.33 7.61
N GLN A 125 10.83 27.24 8.31
CA GLN A 125 11.74 26.21 7.83
C GLN A 125 11.09 25.39 6.71
N CYS A 126 9.82 25.02 6.89
CA CYS A 126 9.04 24.33 5.86
C CYS A 126 8.90 25.17 4.58
N ILE A 127 8.76 26.49 4.69
CA ILE A 127 8.71 27.40 3.54
C ILE A 127 10.05 27.42 2.79
N LYS A 128 11.17 27.42 3.52
CA LYS A 128 12.50 27.40 2.88
C LYS A 128 12.70 26.13 2.05
N ILE A 129 12.39 24.96 2.61
CA ILE A 129 12.54 23.69 1.90
C ILE A 129 11.52 23.58 0.75
N ALA A 130 10.26 24.01 0.96
CA ALA A 130 9.25 24.03 -0.09
C ALA A 130 9.66 24.87 -1.31
N ASN A 131 10.27 26.04 -1.10
CA ASN A 131 10.79 26.86 -2.19
C ASN A 131 11.93 26.17 -2.95
N GLN A 132 12.84 25.48 -2.25
CA GLN A 132 13.93 24.73 -2.90
C GLN A 132 13.39 23.58 -3.76
N LEU A 133 12.39 22.85 -3.25
CA LEU A 133 11.75 21.74 -3.96
C LEU A 133 11.00 22.23 -5.21
N LEU A 134 10.26 23.34 -5.12
CA LEU A 134 9.59 23.93 -6.28
C LEU A 134 10.58 24.48 -7.31
N GLN A 135 11.71 25.04 -6.89
CA GLN A 135 12.77 25.46 -7.81
C GLN A 135 13.34 24.28 -8.60
N ILE A 136 13.56 23.14 -7.96
CA ILE A 136 14.01 21.91 -8.65
C ILE A 136 12.96 21.47 -9.68
N LYS A 137 11.69 21.41 -9.28
CA LYS A 137 10.56 21.09 -10.17
C LYS A 137 10.51 22.00 -11.41
N ASP A 138 10.70 23.30 -11.23
CA ASP A 138 10.68 24.28 -12.32
C ASP A 138 11.91 24.17 -13.24
N ASN A 139 13.09 23.87 -12.68
CA ASN A 139 14.32 23.72 -13.45
C ASN A 139 14.29 22.51 -14.40
N ASP A 140 13.74 21.37 -13.96
CA ASP A 140 13.64 20.17 -14.80
C ASP A 140 12.55 20.30 -15.88
N SER A 141 11.49 21.08 -15.62
CA SER A 141 10.50 21.47 -16.63
C SER A 141 11.11 22.38 -17.72
N CYS A 142 12.20 23.08 -17.41
CA CYS A 142 12.87 24.02 -18.30
C CYS A 142 14.05 23.38 -19.06
N THR A 143 13.75 22.37 -19.89
CA THR A 143 14.73 21.86 -20.86
C THR A 143 14.19 22.05 -22.28
N ILE A 144 14.81 22.99 -23.01
CA ILE A 144 14.45 23.52 -24.35
C ILE A 144 14.75 22.52 -25.48
#